data_AF-A0A2S2CSN2-F1
#
_entry.id   AF-A0A2S2CSN2-F1
#
_cell.length_a   1.000
_cell.length_b   1.000
_cell.length_c   1.000
_cell.angle_alpha   90.00
_cell.angle_beta   90.00
_cell.angle_gamma   90.00
#
_symmetry.space_group_name_H-M   'P 1'
#
loop_
_entity.id
_entity.type
_entity.pdbx_description
1 polymer ?
#
loop_
_entity_poly.entity_id
_entity_poly.type
_entity_poly.pdbx_seq_one_letter_code
_entity_poly.pdbx_strand_id
1 'polypeptide(L)'
;MEPRFSCTACGACCHGWLPLTLADAVAHAGRFPLAMVWTPVRPNARSYDLATRLGATLRLPNRKTVAVLIVPTAYLPPSHPCPELRDDGRCAIHGTKPSRCRTMPFYPYREERDQADLLIPRKGWACDVSAAAPAVYRNHTILDRTDFDRERAELLDQAPVIRRYADYMVKYMPWILGELAKLPPGPAGGSLVTSLSSFLTATRRPDAAQIAAAQAPLFQAMAGRTRDDPALRDYHRNYAGWAREMEALARRASAQPTPPPAQDAT
;
A
#
# COMPACT_ATOMS: atom_id res chain seq x y z
N MET A 1 -9.63 30.90 -5.92
CA MET A 1 -9.96 30.13 -7.13
C MET A 1 -10.40 28.75 -6.68
N GLU A 2 -11.51 28.24 -7.22
CA GLU A 2 -12.03 26.92 -6.85
C GLU A 2 -11.23 25.81 -7.57
N PRO A 3 -10.61 24.86 -6.83
CA PRO A 3 -9.92 23.73 -7.44
C PRO A 3 -10.82 22.88 -8.33
N ARG A 4 -10.33 22.62 -9.55
CA ARG A 4 -11.00 21.83 -10.58
C ARG A 4 -10.12 20.66 -11.00
N PHE A 5 -10.74 19.53 -11.29
CA PHE A 5 -10.01 18.33 -11.66
C PHE A 5 -10.86 17.35 -12.46
N SER A 6 -10.30 16.82 -13.55
CA SER A 6 -10.78 15.62 -14.24
C SER A 6 -9.61 14.75 -14.70
N CYS A 7 -9.70 13.45 -14.45
CA CYS A 7 -8.69 12.49 -14.87
C CYS A 7 -8.80 12.24 -16.38
N THR A 8 -7.73 12.52 -17.12
CA THR A 8 -7.64 12.29 -18.57
C THR A 8 -7.09 10.92 -18.94
N ALA A 9 -6.85 10.06 -17.93
CA ALA A 9 -6.19 8.76 -18.09
C ALA A 9 -4.82 8.83 -18.79
N CYS A 10 -4.06 9.92 -18.57
CA CYS A 10 -2.74 10.11 -19.19
C CYS A 10 -1.61 9.20 -18.66
N GLY A 11 -1.87 8.35 -17.67
CA GLY A 11 -0.86 7.43 -17.11
C GLY A 11 0.23 8.07 -16.23
N ALA A 12 0.31 9.40 -16.14
CA ALA A 12 1.37 10.09 -15.41
C ALA A 12 1.37 9.81 -13.89
N CYS A 13 0.22 9.46 -13.30
CA CYS A 13 0.12 9.03 -11.90
C CYS A 13 0.39 7.52 -11.70
N CYS A 14 0.54 6.75 -12.77
CA CYS A 14 0.71 5.29 -12.74
C CYS A 14 2.18 4.88 -12.67
N HIS A 15 2.95 5.46 -11.74
CA HIS A 15 4.38 5.16 -11.54
C HIS A 15 4.72 5.08 -10.05
N GLY A 16 5.70 4.23 -9.71
CA GLY A 16 6.18 4.09 -8.34
C GLY A 16 5.16 3.44 -7.39
N TRP A 17 5.30 3.75 -6.09
CA TRP A 17 4.50 3.11 -5.05
C TRP A 17 3.02 3.50 -5.14
N LEU A 18 2.17 2.49 -5.08
CA LEU A 18 0.73 2.65 -4.97
C LEU A 18 0.26 2.02 -3.66
N PRO A 19 -0.07 2.80 -2.62
CA PRO A 19 -0.68 2.25 -1.41
C PRO A 19 -2.05 1.68 -1.76
N LEU A 20 -2.36 0.50 -1.23
CA LEU A 20 -3.60 -0.22 -1.50
C LEU A 20 -4.36 -0.43 -0.19
N THR A 21 -5.67 -0.58 -0.29
CA THR A 21 -6.42 -1.22 0.79
C THR A 21 -6.05 -2.71 0.82
N LEU A 22 -6.30 -3.37 1.95
CA LEU A 22 -6.01 -4.80 2.08
C LEU A 22 -6.86 -5.62 1.11
N ALA A 23 -8.11 -5.21 0.89
CA ALA A 23 -9.00 -5.82 -0.10
C ALA A 23 -8.42 -5.69 -1.51
N ASP A 24 -7.99 -4.50 -1.93
CA ASP A 24 -7.36 -4.27 -3.23
C ASP A 24 -6.06 -5.07 -3.37
N ALA A 25 -5.22 -5.08 -2.34
CA ALA A 25 -3.96 -5.81 -2.35
C ALA A 25 -4.20 -7.31 -2.60
N VAL A 26 -5.18 -7.91 -1.92
CA VAL A 26 -5.54 -9.33 -2.12
C VAL A 26 -6.14 -9.55 -3.52
N ALA A 27 -7.11 -8.73 -3.93
CA ALA A 27 -7.76 -8.84 -5.23
C ALA A 27 -6.79 -8.71 -6.41
N HIS A 28 -5.70 -7.96 -6.22
CA HIS A 28 -4.67 -7.72 -7.23
C HIS A 28 -3.32 -8.39 -6.92
N ALA A 29 -3.29 -9.41 -6.06
CA ALA A 29 -2.08 -10.14 -5.71
C ALA A 29 -1.41 -10.87 -6.90
N GLY A 30 -2.13 -11.09 -8.01
CA GLY A 30 -1.53 -11.61 -9.25
C GLY A 30 -0.98 -10.53 -10.18
N ARG A 31 -1.07 -9.24 -9.83
CA ARG A 31 -0.81 -8.11 -10.74
C ARG A 31 0.28 -7.18 -10.22
N PHE A 32 0.34 -6.96 -8.92
CA PHE A 32 1.29 -6.03 -8.30
C PHE A 32 2.30 -6.76 -7.42
N PRO A 33 3.59 -6.38 -7.42
CA PRO A 33 4.53 -6.86 -6.41
C PRO A 33 4.21 -6.16 -5.07
N LEU A 34 3.71 -6.89 -4.08
CA LEU A 34 3.14 -6.32 -2.85
C LEU A 34 4.10 -6.35 -1.66
N ALA A 35 4.27 -5.22 -1.00
CA ALA A 35 5.01 -5.13 0.25
C ALA A 35 4.17 -4.46 1.36
N MET A 36 4.58 -4.64 2.61
CA MET A 36 4.01 -3.90 3.74
C MET A 36 4.91 -2.71 4.06
N VAL A 37 4.38 -1.50 3.89
CA VAL A 37 5.09 -0.25 4.11
C VAL A 37 4.65 0.37 5.43
N TRP A 38 5.63 0.69 6.28
CA TRP A 38 5.44 1.26 7.61
C TRP A 38 5.94 2.69 7.62
N THR A 39 5.02 3.64 7.81
CA THR A 39 5.31 5.07 7.80
C THR A 39 5.01 5.66 9.18
N PRO A 40 6.04 6.08 9.94
CA PRO A 40 5.83 6.69 11.24
C PRO A 40 5.25 8.12 11.10
N VAL A 41 4.24 8.41 11.90
CA VAL A 41 3.56 9.70 12.00
C VAL A 41 3.73 10.22 13.43
N ARG A 42 4.37 11.39 13.56
CA ARG A 42 4.66 11.99 14.87
C ARG A 42 3.42 12.68 15.47
N PRO A 43 3.33 12.80 16.81
CA PRO A 43 2.21 13.44 17.50
C PRO A 43 1.84 14.85 17.04
N ASN A 44 2.78 15.63 16.50
CA ASN A 44 2.55 16.99 16.02
C ASN A 44 2.14 17.09 14.54
N ALA A 45 2.06 15.96 13.82
CA ALA A 45 1.62 15.96 12.44
C ALA A 45 0.10 16.13 12.34
N ARG A 46 -0.40 16.86 11.35
CA ARG A 46 -1.85 17.07 11.12
C ARG A 46 -2.62 15.76 10.95
N SER A 47 -1.97 14.72 10.43
CA SER A 47 -2.55 13.40 10.19
C SER A 47 -2.39 12.43 11.38
N TYR A 48 -1.86 12.86 12.52
CA TYR A 48 -1.57 11.95 13.64
C TYR A 48 -2.82 11.22 14.15
N ASP A 49 -3.89 11.96 14.44
CA ASP A 49 -5.14 11.37 14.96
C ASP A 49 -5.82 10.45 13.94
N LEU A 50 -5.64 10.71 12.65
CA LEU A 50 -6.09 9.78 11.62
C LEU A 50 -5.19 8.55 11.58
N ALA A 51 -3.87 8.73 11.68
CA ALA A 51 -2.91 7.62 11.64
C ALA A 51 -3.09 6.64 12.81
N THR A 52 -3.46 7.10 14.00
CA THR A 52 -3.80 6.21 15.13
C THR A 52 -5.09 5.40 14.86
N ARG A 53 -6.06 5.99 14.16
CA ARG A 53 -7.32 5.32 13.78
C ARG A 53 -7.16 4.31 12.64
N LEU A 54 -6.32 4.60 11.65
CA LEU A 54 -6.11 3.72 10.49
C LEU A 54 -5.01 2.67 10.70
N GLY A 55 -4.01 3.00 11.52
CA GLY A 55 -2.82 2.18 11.73
C GLY A 55 -2.69 1.65 13.15
N ALA A 56 -1.45 1.62 13.64
CA ALA A 56 -1.09 1.18 14.98
C ALA A 56 -0.39 2.29 15.76
N THR A 57 -0.42 2.20 17.08
CA THR A 57 0.34 3.08 17.97
C THR A 57 1.44 2.26 18.64
N LEU A 58 2.70 2.65 18.46
CA LEU A 58 3.85 1.91 18.93
C LEU A 58 4.67 2.74 19.92
N ARG A 59 5.26 2.08 20.92
CA ARG A 59 6.24 2.67 21.82
C ARG A 59 7.65 2.35 21.33
N LEU A 60 8.40 3.37 20.97
CA LEU A 60 9.77 3.26 20.48
C LEU A 60 10.77 3.04 21.64
N PRO A 61 12.01 2.59 21.36
CA PRO A 61 13.02 2.32 22.40
C PRO A 61 13.39 3.58 23.21
N ASN A 62 13.29 4.76 22.60
CA ASN A 62 13.48 6.06 23.26
C ASN A 62 12.27 6.50 24.11
N ARG A 63 11.35 5.57 24.41
CA ARG A 63 10.10 5.75 25.17
C ARG A 63 9.07 6.68 24.52
N LYS A 64 9.32 7.23 23.32
CA LYS A 64 8.34 8.03 22.59
C LYS A 64 7.26 7.15 21.98
N THR A 65 6.04 7.65 21.98
CA THR A 65 4.91 7.03 21.28
C THR A 65 4.80 7.62 19.88
N VAL A 66 4.54 6.76 18.89
CA VAL A 66 4.37 7.15 17.49
C VAL A 66 3.17 6.42 16.90
N ALA A 67 2.42 7.08 16.04
CA ALA A 67 1.44 6.41 15.19
C ALA A 67 2.17 5.85 13.97
N VAL A 68 1.78 4.69 13.47
CA VAL A 68 2.40 4.09 12.30
C VAL A 68 1.30 3.66 11.34
N LEU A 69 1.31 4.27 10.15
CA LEU A 69 0.52 3.79 9.03
C LEU A 69 1.22 2.56 8.46
N ILE A 70 0.51 1.44 8.39
CA ILE A 70 1.04 0.19 7.85
C ILE A 70 0.13 -0.20 6.69
N VAL A 71 0.68 -0.15 5.48
CA VAL A 71 -0.11 -0.14 4.26
C VAL A 71 0.43 -1.17 3.27
N PRO A 72 -0.40 -2.12 2.80
CA PRO A 72 0.00 -2.96 1.68
C PRO A 72 0.16 -2.07 0.45
N THR A 73 1.26 -2.21 -0.27
CA THR A 73 1.66 -1.27 -1.31
C THR A 73 2.15 -2.04 -2.53
N ALA A 74 1.69 -1.67 -3.73
CA ALA A 74 2.37 -2.07 -4.95
C ALA A 74 3.75 -1.41 -4.96
N TYR A 75 4.78 -2.20 -4.66
CA TYR A 75 6.12 -1.75 -4.39
C TYR A 75 6.91 -1.74 -5.71
N LEU A 76 6.84 -0.62 -6.43
CA LEU A 76 7.52 -0.39 -7.71
C LEU A 76 8.54 0.74 -7.57
N PRO A 77 9.71 0.71 -8.21
CA PRO A 77 10.60 1.86 -8.16
C PRO A 77 9.96 3.09 -8.83
N PRO A 78 10.31 4.32 -8.41
CA PRO A 78 9.63 5.54 -8.90
C PRO A 78 9.68 5.73 -10.42
N SER A 79 10.73 5.24 -11.07
CA SER A 79 10.91 5.30 -12.53
C SER A 79 10.14 4.21 -13.29
N HIS A 80 9.59 3.21 -12.60
CA HIS A 80 8.90 2.11 -13.27
C HIS A 80 7.40 2.41 -13.42
N PRO A 81 6.82 2.07 -14.58
CA PRO A 81 5.38 2.16 -14.77
C PRO A 81 4.66 1.10 -13.94
N CYS A 82 3.41 1.39 -13.62
CA CYS A 82 2.45 0.40 -13.12
C CYS A 82 2.39 -0.78 -14.10
N PRO A 83 2.38 -2.05 -13.63
CA PRO A 83 2.23 -3.23 -14.49
C PRO A 83 0.99 -3.23 -15.38
N GLU A 84 -0.03 -2.45 -15.00
CA GLU A 84 -1.28 -2.31 -15.73
C GLU A 84 -1.33 -1.05 -16.61
N LEU A 85 -0.21 -0.33 -16.77
CA LEU A 85 -0.10 0.78 -17.72
C LEU A 85 0.25 0.22 -19.10
N ARG A 86 -0.62 0.45 -20.08
CA ARG A 86 -0.41 0.04 -21.47
C ARG A 86 0.44 1.04 -22.24
N ASP A 87 0.94 0.63 -23.39
CA ASP A 87 1.74 1.47 -24.30
C ASP A 87 0.98 2.70 -24.81
N ASP A 88 -0.37 2.64 -24.86
CA ASP A 88 -1.24 3.78 -25.20
C ASP A 88 -1.44 4.77 -24.03
N GLY A 89 -0.75 4.55 -22.90
CA GLY A 89 -0.83 5.36 -21.69
C GLY A 89 -2.08 5.10 -20.83
N ARG A 90 -2.93 4.14 -21.21
CA ARG A 90 -4.18 3.84 -20.49
C ARG A 90 -4.01 2.67 -19.52
N CYS A 91 -4.83 2.68 -18.46
CA CYS A 91 -4.87 1.61 -17.48
C CYS A 91 -5.63 0.39 -18.02
N ALA A 92 -4.98 -0.78 -18.03
CA ALA A 92 -5.55 -2.03 -18.51
C ALA A 92 -6.72 -2.56 -17.67
N ILE A 93 -6.76 -2.19 -16.39
CA ILE A 93 -7.81 -2.56 -15.44
C ILE A 93 -8.68 -1.37 -15.03
N HIS A 94 -8.87 -0.37 -15.91
CA HIS A 94 -9.58 0.85 -15.54
C HIS A 94 -10.96 0.60 -14.89
N GLY A 95 -11.72 -0.39 -15.38
CA GLY A 95 -13.03 -0.78 -14.84
C GLY A 95 -12.97 -1.40 -13.44
N THR A 96 -11.87 -2.07 -13.09
CA THR A 96 -11.63 -2.74 -11.80
C THR A 96 -10.41 -2.17 -11.10
N LYS A 97 -10.13 -0.86 -11.28
CA LYS A 97 -8.95 -0.23 -10.70
C LYS A 97 -9.09 -0.18 -9.17
N PRO A 98 -7.97 -0.24 -8.42
CA PRO A 98 -7.98 -0.11 -6.96
C PRO A 98 -8.69 1.15 -6.49
N SER A 99 -9.27 1.12 -5.28
CA SER A 99 -9.89 2.26 -4.62
C SER A 99 -8.96 3.47 -4.60
N ARG A 100 -7.67 3.27 -4.30
CA ARG A 100 -6.64 4.33 -4.34
C ARG A 100 -6.58 5.09 -5.67
N CYS A 101 -6.74 4.38 -6.79
CA CYS A 101 -6.72 4.97 -8.13
C CYS A 101 -8.04 5.67 -8.49
N ARG A 102 -9.16 5.29 -7.87
CA ARG A 102 -10.46 5.95 -8.03
C ARG A 102 -10.50 7.29 -7.31
N THR A 103 -9.97 7.32 -6.09
CA THR A 103 -10.00 8.50 -5.21
C THR A 103 -9.06 9.64 -5.64
N MET A 104 -8.26 9.47 -6.70
CA MET A 104 -7.40 10.53 -7.23
C MET A 104 -8.24 11.77 -7.60
N PRO A 105 -7.88 12.98 -7.14
CA PRO A 105 -6.58 13.42 -6.59
C PRO A 105 -6.49 13.41 -5.06
N PHE A 106 -7.59 13.13 -4.37
CA PHE A 106 -7.62 13.13 -2.91
C PHE A 106 -6.83 11.98 -2.33
N TYR A 107 -6.48 12.04 -1.05
CA TYR A 107 -5.71 11.03 -0.34
C TYR A 107 -6.32 10.75 1.03
N PRO A 108 -7.15 9.70 1.14
CA PRO A 108 -7.67 9.21 2.41
C PRO A 108 -6.66 8.88 3.51
N TYR A 109 -5.35 9.08 3.42
CA TYR A 109 -4.52 9.04 4.64
C TYR A 109 -4.35 10.42 5.29
N ARG A 110 -5.04 11.44 4.76
CA ARG A 110 -5.15 12.79 5.31
C ARG A 110 -6.61 13.12 5.61
N GLU A 111 -6.80 14.08 6.51
CA GLU A 111 -8.12 14.65 6.78
C GLU A 111 -8.65 15.38 5.55
N GLU A 112 -9.97 15.47 5.43
CA GLU A 112 -10.65 16.11 4.28
C GLU A 112 -10.21 17.57 4.10
N ARG A 113 -10.04 18.30 5.21
CA ARG A 113 -9.60 19.71 5.18
C ARG A 113 -8.17 19.93 4.69
N ASP A 114 -7.36 18.87 4.65
CA ASP A 114 -5.91 18.88 4.38
C ASP A 114 -5.58 18.25 3.02
N GLN A 115 -6.44 18.46 2.01
CA GLN A 115 -6.31 17.89 0.67
C GLN A 115 -5.83 18.89 -0.40
N ALA A 116 -5.85 20.19 -0.09
CA ALA A 116 -5.71 21.26 -1.08
C ALA A 116 -4.39 21.19 -1.88
N ASP A 117 -3.29 20.77 -1.25
CA ASP A 117 -1.98 20.65 -1.90
C ASP A 117 -1.92 19.51 -2.93
N LEU A 118 -2.79 18.50 -2.80
CA LEU A 118 -2.88 17.37 -3.73
C LEU A 118 -3.57 17.74 -5.04
N LEU A 119 -4.27 18.88 -5.06
CA LEU A 119 -4.98 19.40 -6.23
C LEU A 119 -4.07 20.19 -7.16
N ILE A 120 -2.79 20.37 -6.79
CA ILE A 120 -1.79 21.02 -7.63
C ILE A 120 -1.16 19.94 -8.53
N PRO A 121 -1.39 19.97 -9.85
CA PRO A 121 -0.81 18.98 -10.74
C PRO A 121 0.71 19.01 -10.70
N ARG A 122 1.33 17.83 -10.72
CA ARG A 122 2.78 17.71 -10.82
C ARG A 122 3.21 18.03 -12.25
N LYS A 123 4.47 18.45 -12.41
CA LYS A 123 5.09 18.65 -13.72
C LYS A 123 4.93 17.38 -14.57
N GLY A 124 4.42 17.54 -15.79
CA GLY A 124 4.18 16.45 -16.74
C GLY A 124 2.84 15.73 -16.61
N TRP A 125 2.01 16.07 -15.61
CA TRP A 125 0.66 15.52 -15.53
C TRP A 125 -0.28 16.24 -16.51
N ALA A 126 -0.97 15.48 -17.36
CA ALA A 126 -1.91 15.99 -18.35
C ALA A 126 -3.38 15.89 -17.90
N CYS A 127 -3.64 15.91 -16.58
CA CYS A 127 -5.00 15.95 -16.06
C CYS A 127 -5.65 17.29 -16.38
N ASP A 128 -6.96 17.31 -16.60
CA ASP A 128 -7.67 18.56 -16.87
C ASP A 128 -7.96 19.28 -15.55
N VAL A 129 -7.32 20.44 -15.37
CA VAL A 129 -7.53 21.36 -14.25
C VAL A 129 -8.02 22.72 -14.73
N SER A 130 -8.46 22.80 -15.99
CA SER A 130 -8.97 24.02 -16.60
C SER A 130 -10.34 24.40 -16.05
N ALA A 131 -10.88 25.52 -16.53
CA ALA A 131 -12.25 25.92 -16.23
C ALA A 131 -13.31 24.91 -16.73
N ALA A 132 -12.96 24.06 -17.71
CA ALA A 132 -13.86 23.03 -18.23
C ALA A 132 -14.01 21.82 -17.30
N ALA A 133 -13.01 21.55 -16.46
CA ALA A 133 -13.08 20.49 -15.46
C ALA A 133 -14.08 20.82 -14.34
N PRO A 134 -14.74 19.83 -13.74
CA PRO A 134 -15.64 20.05 -12.62
C PRO A 134 -14.87 20.58 -11.41
N ALA A 135 -15.52 21.41 -10.62
CA ALA A 135 -15.04 21.73 -9.29
C ALA A 135 -15.07 20.48 -8.42
N VAL A 136 -14.01 20.25 -7.63
CA VAL A 136 -13.91 19.06 -6.79
C VAL A 136 -13.71 19.36 -5.31
N TYR A 137 -13.32 20.59 -4.96
CA TYR A 137 -13.00 20.95 -3.58
C TYR A 137 -13.33 22.41 -3.32
N ARG A 138 -14.00 22.73 -2.20
CA ARG A 138 -14.38 24.09 -1.82
C ARG A 138 -14.44 24.20 -0.30
N ASN A 139 -13.93 25.31 0.25
CA ASN A 139 -14.03 25.62 1.69
C ASN A 139 -13.62 24.45 2.62
N HIS A 140 -12.52 23.76 2.28
CA HIS A 140 -12.02 22.59 3.00
C HIS A 140 -12.91 21.34 2.93
N THR A 141 -13.76 21.23 1.93
CA THR A 141 -14.70 20.13 1.73
C THR A 141 -14.59 19.57 0.31
N ILE A 142 -14.59 18.25 0.21
CA ILE A 142 -14.65 17.53 -1.08
C ILE A 142 -16.10 17.56 -1.57
N LEU A 143 -16.31 17.95 -2.82
CA LEU A 143 -17.66 18.14 -3.37
C LEU A 143 -18.36 16.82 -3.71
N ASP A 144 -17.65 15.89 -4.34
CA ASP A 144 -18.09 14.49 -4.50
C ASP A 144 -17.16 13.57 -3.71
N ARG A 145 -17.71 13.00 -2.64
CA ARG A 145 -16.96 12.21 -1.66
C ARG A 145 -17.04 10.72 -1.89
N THR A 146 -17.77 10.25 -2.92
CA THR A 146 -18.13 8.85 -3.07
C THR A 146 -16.92 7.90 -3.02
N ASP A 147 -15.89 8.18 -3.81
CA ASP A 147 -14.67 7.36 -3.84
C ASP A 147 -13.80 7.57 -2.59
N PHE A 148 -13.75 8.79 -2.07
CA PHE A 148 -13.01 9.13 -0.85
C PHE A 148 -13.55 8.39 0.38
N ASP A 149 -14.87 8.42 0.58
CA ASP A 149 -15.54 7.80 1.70
C ASP A 149 -15.49 6.26 1.58
N ARG A 150 -15.57 5.71 0.36
CA ARG A 150 -15.37 4.26 0.15
C ARG A 150 -13.98 3.80 0.58
N GLU A 151 -12.91 4.42 0.06
CA GLU A 151 -11.55 4.04 0.45
C GLU A 151 -11.31 4.31 1.95
N ARG A 152 -11.81 5.42 2.49
CA ARG A 152 -11.77 5.71 3.93
C ARG A 152 -12.40 4.59 4.77
N ALA A 153 -13.55 4.08 4.36
CA ALA A 153 -14.25 3.01 5.05
C ALA A 153 -13.45 1.70 5.00
N GLU A 154 -12.93 1.33 3.83
CA GLU A 154 -12.05 0.16 3.66
C GLU A 154 -10.80 0.24 4.56
N LEU A 155 -10.19 1.42 4.66
CA LEU A 155 -9.03 1.65 5.54
C LEU A 155 -9.36 1.55 7.03
N LEU A 156 -10.56 1.96 7.44
CA LEU A 156 -11.03 1.81 8.82
C LEU A 156 -11.35 0.35 9.14
N ASP A 157 -12.00 -0.36 8.21
CA ASP A 157 -12.37 -1.77 8.35
C ASP A 157 -11.15 -2.68 8.51
N GLN A 158 -10.07 -2.43 7.76
CA GLN A 158 -8.84 -3.23 7.88
C GLN A 158 -8.00 -2.91 9.13
N ALA A 159 -8.24 -1.79 9.82
CA ALA A 159 -7.37 -1.29 10.90
C ALA A 159 -7.16 -2.31 12.04
N PRO A 160 -8.16 -3.08 12.51
CA PRO A 160 -7.95 -4.12 13.52
C PRO A 160 -6.98 -5.22 13.07
N VAL A 161 -7.03 -5.64 11.80
CA VAL A 161 -6.09 -6.64 11.24
C VAL A 161 -4.68 -6.07 11.17
N ILE A 162 -4.55 -4.80 10.77
CA ILE A 162 -3.28 -4.08 10.73
C ILE A 162 -2.65 -3.97 12.13
N ARG A 163 -3.43 -3.67 13.17
CA ARG A 163 -2.94 -3.61 14.56
C ARG A 163 -2.43 -4.98 15.05
N ARG A 164 -3.19 -6.06 14.77
CA ARG A 164 -2.75 -7.42 15.10
C ARG A 164 -1.44 -7.80 14.41
N TYR A 165 -1.30 -7.41 13.14
CA TYR A 165 -0.04 -7.55 12.43
C TYR A 165 1.07 -6.75 13.10
N ALA A 166 0.81 -5.49 13.48
CA ALA A 166 1.77 -4.66 14.17
C ALA A 166 2.29 -5.30 15.47
N ASP A 167 1.37 -5.79 16.31
CA ASP A 167 1.68 -6.46 17.58
C ASP A 167 2.51 -7.72 17.36
N TYR A 168 2.15 -8.54 16.36
CA TYR A 168 2.93 -9.72 15.99
C TYR A 168 4.36 -9.34 15.61
N MET A 169 4.52 -8.33 14.76
CA MET A 169 5.82 -7.91 14.26
C MET A 169 6.69 -7.34 15.37
N VAL A 170 6.12 -6.54 16.29
CA VAL A 170 6.87 -6.05 17.45
C VAL A 170 7.29 -7.20 18.37
N LYS A 171 6.41 -8.19 18.57
CA LYS A 171 6.70 -9.36 19.42
C LYS A 171 7.84 -10.22 18.88
N TYR A 172 7.81 -10.52 17.57
CA TYR A 172 8.75 -11.48 16.97
C TYR A 172 9.92 -10.83 16.22
N MET A 173 9.83 -9.55 15.90
CA MET A 173 10.87 -8.76 15.22
C MET A 173 11.06 -7.39 15.93
N PRO A 174 11.50 -7.39 17.20
CA PRO A 174 11.61 -6.15 18.00
C PRO A 174 12.59 -5.12 17.40
N TRP A 175 13.50 -5.54 16.52
CA TRP A 175 14.42 -4.65 15.79
C TRP A 175 13.68 -3.61 14.94
N ILE A 176 12.44 -3.87 14.52
CA ILE A 176 11.59 -2.94 13.76
C ILE A 176 11.42 -1.62 14.51
N LEU A 177 11.29 -1.66 15.83
CA LEU A 177 11.16 -0.45 16.64
C LEU A 177 12.41 0.43 16.57
N GLY A 178 13.59 -0.19 16.45
CA GLY A 178 14.86 0.52 16.26
C GLY A 178 14.94 1.19 14.90
N GLU A 179 14.53 0.49 13.84
CA GLU A 179 14.50 1.06 12.47
C GLU A 179 13.49 2.22 12.37
N LEU A 180 12.28 2.03 12.90
CA LEU A 180 11.26 3.10 12.93
C LEU A 180 11.73 4.33 13.70
N ALA A 181 12.54 4.17 14.75
CA ALA A 181 13.08 5.29 15.53
C ALA A 181 14.13 6.11 14.77
N LYS A 182 14.81 5.51 13.78
CA LYS A 182 15.81 6.18 12.92
C LYS A 182 15.18 6.99 11.79
N LEU A 183 13.94 6.69 11.41
CA LEU A 183 13.30 7.32 10.27
C LEU A 183 12.99 8.81 10.55
N PRO A 184 13.32 9.70 9.59
CA PRO A 184 13.01 11.12 9.74
C PRO A 184 11.50 11.35 9.75
N PRO A 185 11.03 12.42 10.41
CA PRO A 185 9.62 12.78 10.39
C PRO A 185 9.20 13.37 9.04
N GLY A 186 7.93 13.18 8.69
CA GLY A 186 7.25 14.00 7.69
C GLY A 186 6.52 13.19 6.61
N PRO A 187 5.85 13.87 5.67
CA PRO A 187 5.16 13.23 4.55
C PRO A 187 6.12 12.55 3.54
N ALA A 188 7.40 12.91 3.56
CA ALA A 188 8.51 12.21 2.92
C ALA A 188 9.40 11.47 3.95
N GLY A 189 8.96 11.44 5.21
CA GLY A 189 9.62 10.76 6.32
C GLY A 189 9.73 9.29 5.96
N GLY A 190 10.98 8.79 5.97
CA GLY A 190 11.32 7.50 5.41
C GLY A 190 10.36 6.40 5.87
N SER A 191 10.22 5.37 5.05
CA SER A 191 9.37 4.23 5.37
C SER A 191 10.23 3.00 5.59
N LEU A 192 9.80 2.16 6.53
CA LEU A 192 10.33 0.80 6.64
C LEU A 192 9.49 -0.12 5.76
N VAL A 193 10.15 -0.93 4.94
CA VAL A 193 9.47 -1.85 4.03
C VAL A 193 9.74 -3.28 4.47
N THR A 194 8.68 -4.07 4.55
CA THR A 194 8.73 -5.48 4.97
C THR A 194 7.99 -6.35 3.96
N SER A 195 8.35 -7.62 3.93
CA SER A 195 7.71 -8.61 3.04
C SER A 195 6.23 -8.79 3.37
N LEU A 196 5.39 -8.95 2.35
CA LEU A 196 4.00 -9.39 2.52
C LEU A 196 3.92 -10.78 3.19
N SER A 197 4.95 -11.63 3.08
CA SER A 197 4.97 -12.97 3.69
C SER A 197 4.81 -12.90 5.22
N SER A 198 5.38 -11.86 5.83
CA SER A 198 5.29 -11.59 7.27
C SER A 198 3.85 -11.31 7.70
N PHE A 199 3.11 -10.56 6.88
CA PHE A 199 1.70 -10.27 7.10
C PHE A 199 0.84 -11.52 6.94
N LEU A 200 1.04 -12.29 5.87
CA LEU A 200 0.30 -13.53 5.62
C LEU A 200 0.47 -14.53 6.78
N THR A 201 1.70 -14.64 7.30
CA THR A 201 2.02 -15.50 8.44
C THR A 201 1.38 -15.00 9.73
N ALA A 202 1.55 -13.71 10.05
CA ALA A 202 1.05 -13.10 11.27
C ALA A 202 -0.47 -13.17 11.40
N THR A 203 -1.17 -13.02 10.27
CA THR A 203 -2.63 -13.00 10.21
C THR A 203 -3.24 -14.37 9.97
N ARG A 204 -2.41 -15.40 9.73
CA ARG A 204 -2.85 -16.78 9.43
C ARG A 204 -3.93 -16.83 8.36
N ARG A 205 -3.72 -16.07 7.28
CA ARG A 205 -4.72 -15.96 6.22
C ARG A 205 -4.98 -17.31 5.55
N PRO A 206 -6.25 -17.68 5.33
CA PRO A 206 -6.60 -18.96 4.70
C PRO A 206 -6.12 -19.04 3.24
N ASP A 207 -6.04 -17.91 2.55
CA ASP A 207 -5.59 -17.79 1.16
C ASP A 207 -4.08 -17.48 1.03
N ALA A 208 -3.31 -17.57 2.13
CA ALA A 208 -1.89 -17.18 2.15
C ALA A 208 -1.06 -17.92 1.09
N ALA A 209 -1.31 -19.21 0.88
CA ALA A 209 -0.59 -20.01 -0.10
C ALA A 209 -0.87 -19.59 -1.54
N GLN A 210 -2.14 -19.28 -1.85
CA GLN A 210 -2.56 -18.81 -3.16
C GLN A 210 -1.97 -17.43 -3.47
N ILE A 211 -2.02 -16.51 -2.50
CA ILE A 211 -1.41 -15.19 -2.61
C ILE A 211 0.10 -15.33 -2.83
N ALA A 212 0.77 -16.19 -2.07
CA ALA A 212 2.21 -16.40 -2.19
C ALA A 212 2.59 -16.98 -3.57
N ALA A 213 1.84 -17.96 -4.06
CA ALA A 213 2.02 -18.52 -5.40
C ALA A 213 1.83 -17.47 -6.51
N ALA A 214 0.88 -16.54 -6.34
CA ALA A 214 0.66 -15.44 -7.28
C ALA A 214 1.79 -14.37 -7.22
N GLN A 215 2.34 -14.11 -6.04
CA GLN A 215 3.38 -13.10 -5.82
C GLN A 215 4.77 -13.53 -6.28
N ALA A 216 5.13 -14.80 -6.08
CA ALA A 216 6.46 -15.32 -6.40
C ALA A 216 6.95 -14.97 -7.83
N PRO A 217 6.21 -15.26 -8.92
CA PRO A 217 6.65 -14.93 -10.27
C PRO A 217 6.77 -13.41 -10.51
N LEU A 218 5.92 -12.60 -9.87
CA LEU A 218 6.02 -11.14 -9.97
C LEU A 218 7.33 -10.62 -9.38
N PHE A 219 7.71 -11.11 -8.19
CA PHE A 219 8.97 -10.73 -7.58
C PHE A 219 10.18 -11.22 -8.36
N GLN A 220 10.14 -12.43 -8.92
CA GLN A 220 11.21 -12.93 -9.79
C GLN A 220 11.40 -12.03 -11.02
N ALA A 221 10.30 -11.66 -11.69
CA ALA A 221 10.32 -10.77 -12.84
C ALA A 221 10.89 -9.39 -12.47
N MET A 222 10.45 -8.81 -11.35
CA MET A 222 10.95 -7.52 -10.89
C MET A 222 12.42 -7.59 -10.46
N ALA A 223 12.86 -8.65 -9.78
CA ALA A 223 14.25 -8.85 -9.43
C ALA A 223 15.16 -8.92 -10.67
N GLY A 224 14.68 -9.51 -11.77
CA GLY A 224 15.37 -9.49 -13.06
C GLY A 224 15.50 -8.07 -13.62
N ARG A 225 14.41 -7.29 -13.61
CA ARG A 225 14.39 -5.91 -14.13
C ARG A 225 15.27 -4.94 -13.35
N THR A 226 15.48 -5.16 -12.05
CA THR A 226 16.25 -4.26 -11.20
C THR A 226 17.68 -4.74 -10.93
N ARG A 227 18.12 -5.86 -11.53
CA ARG A 227 19.39 -6.52 -11.21
C ARG A 227 20.61 -5.65 -11.50
N ASP A 228 20.61 -5.02 -12.67
CA ASP A 228 21.80 -4.38 -13.23
C ASP A 228 21.82 -2.86 -13.01
N ASP A 229 20.85 -2.33 -12.26
CA ASP A 229 20.77 -0.91 -11.90
C ASP A 229 21.16 -0.69 -10.42
N PRO A 230 22.35 -0.12 -10.15
CA PRO A 230 22.80 0.18 -8.79
C PRO A 230 21.86 1.10 -8.02
N ALA A 231 21.13 2.00 -8.70
CA ALA A 231 20.15 2.89 -8.06
C ALA A 231 18.93 2.11 -7.54
N LEU A 232 18.70 0.89 -8.05
CA LEU A 232 17.60 0.00 -7.68
C LEU A 232 18.02 -1.15 -6.78
N ARG A 233 19.24 -1.13 -6.23
CA ARG A 233 19.80 -2.22 -5.41
C ARG A 233 18.90 -2.66 -4.25
N ASP A 234 18.27 -1.72 -3.56
CA ASP A 234 17.37 -2.04 -2.45
C ASP A 234 16.08 -2.73 -2.93
N TYR A 235 15.53 -2.29 -4.06
CA TYR A 235 14.41 -2.97 -4.72
C TYR A 235 14.80 -4.38 -5.15
N HIS A 236 15.95 -4.54 -5.81
CA HIS A 236 16.45 -5.85 -6.23
C HIS A 236 16.61 -6.81 -5.04
N ARG A 237 17.29 -6.36 -3.97
CA ARG A 237 17.48 -7.17 -2.75
C ARG A 237 16.14 -7.62 -2.19
N ASN A 238 15.17 -6.71 -2.10
CA ASN A 238 13.85 -6.99 -1.58
C ASN A 238 13.11 -8.01 -2.46
N TYR A 239 13.04 -7.79 -3.78
CA TYR A 239 12.37 -8.70 -4.71
C TYR A 239 13.00 -10.11 -4.69
N ALA A 240 14.32 -10.21 -4.75
CA ALA A 240 15.00 -11.50 -4.73
C ALA A 240 14.82 -12.24 -3.39
N GLY A 241 14.80 -11.51 -2.27
CA GLY A 241 14.50 -12.05 -0.95
C GLY A 241 13.06 -12.56 -0.86
N TRP A 242 12.10 -11.70 -1.19
CA TRP A 242 10.67 -11.98 -1.04
C TRP A 242 10.16 -13.02 -2.03
N ALA A 243 10.74 -13.14 -3.22
CA ALA A 243 10.44 -14.25 -4.14
C ALA A 243 10.65 -15.61 -3.44
N ARG A 244 11.79 -15.81 -2.79
CA ARG A 244 12.12 -17.05 -2.07
C ARG A 244 11.19 -17.31 -0.88
N GLU A 245 10.83 -16.26 -0.15
CA GLU A 245 9.87 -16.35 0.95
C GLU A 245 8.49 -16.79 0.46
N MET A 246 8.00 -16.21 -0.64
CA MET A 246 6.71 -16.53 -1.22
C MET A 246 6.68 -17.97 -1.77
N GLU A 247 7.72 -18.40 -2.46
CA GLU A 247 7.85 -19.79 -2.89
C GLU A 247 7.84 -20.77 -1.72
N ALA A 248 8.56 -20.47 -0.63
CA ALA A 248 8.57 -21.31 0.56
C ALA A 248 7.18 -21.37 1.22
N LEU A 249 6.48 -20.25 1.31
CA LEU A 249 5.13 -20.17 1.86
C LEU A 249 4.12 -20.95 1.00
N ALA A 250 4.21 -20.84 -0.32
CA ALA A 250 3.36 -21.61 -1.25
C ALA A 250 3.60 -23.12 -1.11
N ARG A 251 4.86 -23.58 -1.07
CA ARG A 251 5.21 -25.01 -0.94
C ARG A 251 4.75 -25.62 0.38
N ARG A 252 4.83 -24.89 1.50
CA ARG A 252 4.43 -25.40 2.82
C ARG A 252 2.97 -25.83 2.86
N ALA A 253 2.10 -25.12 2.15
CA ALA A 253 0.68 -25.47 2.09
C ALA A 253 0.43 -26.73 1.26
N SER A 254 1.17 -26.92 0.15
CA SER A 254 1.09 -28.15 -0.65
C SER A 254 1.60 -29.40 0.08
N ALA A 255 2.46 -29.23 1.08
CA ALA A 255 3.04 -30.33 1.85
C ALA A 255 2.24 -30.72 3.11
N GLN A 256 1.21 -29.97 3.48
CA GLN A 256 0.36 -30.34 4.61
C GLN A 256 -0.60 -31.48 4.18
N PRO A 257 -0.59 -32.64 4.86
CA PRO A 257 -1.48 -33.74 4.52
C PRO A 257 -2.94 -33.31 4.70
N THR A 258 -3.78 -33.67 3.73
CA THR A 258 -5.23 -33.44 3.82
C THR A 258 -5.76 -34.06 5.11
N PRO A 259 -6.49 -33.31 5.97
CA PRO A 259 -7.08 -33.90 7.16
C PRO A 259 -8.00 -35.06 6.73
N PRO A 260 -8.02 -36.17 7.48
CA PRO A 260 -8.91 -37.28 7.17
C PRO A 260 -10.36 -36.79 7.14
N PRO A 261 -11.22 -37.37 6.28
CA PRO A 261 -12.63 -37.00 6.23
C PRO A 261 -13.23 -37.14 7.64
N ALA A 262 -14.03 -36.14 8.04
CA ALA A 262 -14.73 -36.19 9.31
C ALA A 262 -15.58 -37.47 9.35
N GLN A 263 -15.29 -38.35 10.31
CA GLN A 263 -16.12 -39.52 10.53
C GLN A 263 -17.46 -39.01 11.07
N ASP A 264 -18.50 -39.13 10.27
CA ASP A 264 -19.87 -38.85 10.70
C ASP A 264 -20.17 -39.72 11.92
N ALA A 265 -20.40 -39.05 13.05
CA ALA A 265 -20.86 -39.69 14.28
C ALA A 265 -22.30 -40.15 14.06
N THR A 266 -22.46 -41.44 13.76
CA THR A 266 -23.73 -42.17 13.88
C THR A 266 -24.21 -42.24 15.32
#